data_AF-A0A7C9D6P3-F1
#
_entry.id   AF-A0A7C9D6P3-F1
#
_cell.length_a   1.000
_cell.length_b   1.000
_cell.length_c   1.000
_cell.angle_alpha   90.00
_cell.angle_beta   90.00
_cell.angle_gamma   90.00
#
_symmetry.space_group_name_H-M   'P 1'
#
loop_
_entity.id
_entity.type
_entity.pdbx_description
1 polymer ?
#
loop_
_entity_poly.entity_id
_entity_poly.type
_entity_poly.pdbx_seq_one_letter_code
_entity_poly.pdbx_strand_id
1 'polypeptide(L)'
;ILNVDCDMYSNNSQAIVDALCCFMDEKSHDIAFVQFPQKFENVTKYDIYGSSLRVISEVEFHGLDGVGGPLYVGSGCFHQREVLCGRKYLETSKLTWKMQSHLSEVKGSVNELAERAKQFASCNYELNTPWGNEVGLKYGCPVEDVLTGLAIQCRGWKSIYLNPNRSGFLGLAATTLADTLVQHKRWSEGDLQIMINNNPLWYGRNKISLALQLGYCNYCCWALNSMATLSYCTLPSLYMLKGIPLFPKVTSYSFISINKDFFNMCVG
;
A
#
# COMPACT_ATOMS: atom_id res chain seq x y z
N ILE A 1 -12.75 11.76 -0.36
CA ILE A 1 -13.32 10.68 0.48
C ILE A 1 -12.23 10.26 1.44
N LEU A 2 -12.45 10.30 2.75
CA LEU A 2 -11.49 9.85 3.74
C LEU A 2 -11.86 8.43 4.16
N ASN A 3 -10.93 7.47 4.04
CA ASN A 3 -11.10 6.12 4.59
C ASN A 3 -10.32 5.97 5.90
N VAL A 4 -11.01 5.47 6.93
CA VAL A 4 -10.48 5.27 8.29
C VAL A 4 -11.20 4.06 8.90
N ASP A 5 -10.43 3.17 9.51
CA ASP A 5 -10.94 1.99 10.19
C ASP A 5 -11.51 2.31 11.58
N CYS A 6 -12.28 1.40 12.16
CA CYS A 6 -12.94 1.62 13.45
C CYS A 6 -11.98 1.69 14.64
N ASP A 7 -10.78 1.12 14.50
CA ASP A 7 -9.69 1.14 15.46
C ASP A 7 -8.74 2.32 15.24
N MET A 8 -9.02 3.20 14.28
CA MET A 8 -8.25 4.37 13.93
C MET A 8 -9.07 5.66 14.15
N TYR A 9 -8.43 6.71 14.66
CA TYR A 9 -9.07 8.00 14.91
C TYR A 9 -8.19 9.16 14.46
N SER A 10 -8.83 10.31 14.17
CA SER A 10 -8.11 11.52 13.81
C SER A 10 -7.40 12.11 15.02
N ASN A 11 -6.07 12.23 14.92
CA ASN A 11 -5.23 12.80 15.97
C ASN A 11 -4.76 14.23 15.64
N ASN A 12 -4.89 14.67 14.39
CA ASN A 12 -4.53 16.03 13.98
C ASN A 12 -5.63 16.62 13.09
N SER A 13 -6.28 17.69 13.55
CA SER A 13 -7.30 18.41 12.79
C SER A 13 -6.76 19.03 11.49
N GLN A 14 -5.44 19.23 11.41
CA GLN A 14 -4.78 19.76 10.22
C GLN A 14 -4.68 18.74 9.08
N ALA A 15 -4.85 17.43 9.34
CA ALA A 15 -4.68 16.38 8.34
C ALA A 15 -5.57 16.58 7.09
N ILE A 16 -6.79 17.09 7.27
CA ILE A 16 -7.69 17.40 6.15
C ILE A 16 -7.14 18.57 5.32
N VAL A 17 -6.64 19.61 5.98
CA VAL A 17 -6.08 20.79 5.29
C VAL A 17 -4.80 20.39 4.55
N ASP A 18 -3.93 19.60 5.17
CA ASP A 18 -2.69 19.11 4.55
C ASP A 18 -3.00 18.26 3.31
N ALA A 19 -3.97 17.36 3.39
CA ALA A 19 -4.43 16.58 2.24
C ALA A 19 -5.02 17.46 1.13
N LEU A 20 -5.82 18.47 1.49
CA LEU A 20 -6.39 19.42 0.53
C LEU A 20 -5.32 20.26 -0.15
N CYS A 21 -4.26 20.67 0.56
CA CYS A 21 -3.11 21.35 -0.04
C CYS A 21 -2.47 20.52 -1.15
N CYS A 22 -2.35 19.21 -0.96
CA CYS A 22 -1.84 18.30 -2.00
C CYS A 22 -2.76 18.20 -3.22
N PHE A 23 -4.09 18.12 -3.02
CA PHE A 23 -5.04 18.01 -4.14
C PHE A 23 -5.26 19.32 -4.90
N MET A 24 -5.10 20.46 -4.24
CA MET A 24 -5.34 21.79 -4.81
C MET A 24 -4.07 22.42 -5.40
N ASP A 25 -2.92 21.74 -5.34
CA ASP A 25 -1.70 22.21 -5.98
C ASP A 25 -1.87 22.32 -7.50
N GLU A 26 -1.67 23.52 -8.05
CA GLU A 26 -1.80 23.80 -9.48
C GLU A 26 -0.78 23.03 -10.33
N LYS A 27 0.29 22.52 -9.72
CA LYS A 27 1.33 21.74 -10.40
C LYS A 27 1.04 20.24 -10.42
N SER A 28 0.19 19.75 -9.53
CA SER A 28 0.03 18.32 -9.23
C SER A 28 -1.42 17.88 -9.38
N HIS A 29 -1.89 17.80 -10.62
CA HIS A 29 -3.26 17.38 -10.93
C HIS A 29 -3.45 15.86 -11.09
N ASP A 30 -2.36 15.11 -11.01
CA ASP A 30 -2.31 13.64 -11.17
C ASP A 30 -2.37 12.89 -9.83
N ILE A 31 -2.69 13.56 -8.72
CA ILE A 31 -2.73 12.94 -7.39
C ILE A 31 -4.06 12.27 -7.12
N ALA A 32 -4.10 10.95 -7.10
CA ALA A 32 -5.31 10.19 -6.80
C ALA A 32 -5.66 10.15 -5.32
N PHE A 33 -4.66 9.96 -4.47
CA PHE A 33 -4.86 9.84 -3.03
C PHE A 33 -3.65 10.29 -2.22
N VAL A 34 -3.91 10.68 -0.98
CA VAL A 34 -2.91 11.12 0.00
C VAL A 34 -2.96 10.15 1.18
N GLN A 35 -1.86 9.43 1.38
CA GLN A 35 -1.71 8.41 2.41
C GLN A 35 -0.96 8.99 3.61
N PHE A 36 -1.55 8.87 4.80
CA PHE A 36 -0.87 9.14 6.06
C PHE A 36 -0.32 7.85 6.66
N PRO A 37 0.72 7.90 7.53
CA PRO A 37 1.17 6.72 8.26
C PRO A 37 0.07 6.18 9.18
N GLN A 38 -0.02 4.86 9.26
CA GLN A 38 -0.72 4.20 10.36
C GLN A 38 0.21 4.16 11.57
N LYS A 39 -0.11 4.94 12.60
CA LYS A 39 0.64 4.99 13.86
C LYS A 39 -0.25 4.46 14.98
N PHE A 40 0.33 3.72 15.92
CA PHE A 40 -0.40 3.02 16.96
C PHE A 40 -0.01 3.52 18.35
N GLU A 41 -0.98 3.80 19.21
CA GLU A 41 -0.74 4.38 20.54
C GLU A 41 -0.39 3.34 21.60
N ASN A 42 -0.86 2.10 21.42
CA ASN A 42 -0.71 1.00 22.38
C ASN A 42 0.58 0.18 22.15
N VAL A 43 1.52 0.68 21.36
CA VAL A 43 2.82 0.01 21.13
C VAL A 43 3.71 0.17 22.36
N THR A 44 4.18 -0.95 22.89
CA THR A 44 5.07 -0.95 24.06
C THR A 44 6.48 -0.49 23.69
N LYS A 45 7.24 -0.01 24.68
CA LYS A 45 8.66 0.39 24.51
C LYS A 45 9.52 -0.67 23.82
N TYR A 46 9.22 -1.95 24.03
CA TYR A 46 10.01 -3.06 23.48
C TYR A 46 9.51 -3.55 22.12
N ASP A 47 8.28 -3.22 21.73
CA ASP A 47 7.64 -3.59 20.47
C ASP A 47 7.96 -5.02 19.99
N ILE A 48 7.76 -6.00 20.88
CA ILE A 48 8.19 -7.39 20.65
C ILE A 48 7.49 -8.07 19.45
N TYR A 49 6.41 -7.50 18.95
CA TYR A 49 5.66 -7.98 17.79
C TYR A 49 5.94 -7.16 16.52
N GLY A 50 6.74 -6.08 16.61
CA GLY A 50 7.05 -5.22 15.47
C GLY A 50 5.83 -4.44 14.94
N SER A 51 4.85 -4.16 15.81
CA SER A 51 3.57 -3.55 15.43
C SER A 51 3.68 -2.08 15.05
N SER A 52 4.80 -1.42 15.35
CA SER A 52 4.99 0.00 15.03
C SER A 52 5.13 0.30 13.54
N LEU A 53 5.43 -0.71 12.70
CA LEU A 53 5.61 -0.56 11.24
C LEU A 53 6.55 0.60 10.85
N ARG A 54 7.59 0.84 11.65
CA ARG A 54 8.50 2.00 11.51
C ARG A 54 9.26 2.02 10.20
N VAL A 55 9.68 0.86 9.69
CA VAL A 55 10.42 0.79 8.41
C VAL A 55 9.54 1.25 7.27
N ILE A 56 8.28 0.80 7.24
CA ILE A 56 7.30 1.17 6.22
C ILE A 56 7.07 2.68 6.26
N SER A 57 6.76 3.23 7.44
CA SER A 57 6.38 4.64 7.60
C SER A 57 7.55 5.62 7.48
N GLU A 58 8.70 5.33 8.08
CA GLU A 58 9.80 6.30 8.17
C GLU A 58 10.84 6.14 7.06
N VAL A 59 10.79 5.05 6.27
CA VAL A 59 11.77 4.78 5.19
C VAL A 59 11.09 4.45 3.87
N GLU A 60 10.36 3.35 3.79
CA GLU A 60 9.91 2.81 2.51
C GLU A 60 8.92 3.75 1.81
N PHE A 61 7.91 4.27 2.53
CA PHE A 61 6.90 5.14 1.94
C PHE A 61 7.47 6.49 1.51
N HIS A 62 8.43 7.03 2.24
CA HIS A 62 9.20 8.20 1.80
C HIS A 62 9.98 7.92 0.52
N GLY A 63 10.56 6.73 0.36
CA GLY A 63 11.24 6.32 -0.87
C GLY A 63 10.28 6.19 -2.06
N LEU A 64 9.12 5.58 -1.84
CA LEU A 64 8.09 5.41 -2.88
C LEU A 64 7.46 6.73 -3.32
N ASP A 65 7.36 7.70 -2.41
CA ASP A 65 6.85 9.04 -2.72
C ASP A 65 7.63 9.72 -3.85
N GLY A 66 8.94 9.47 -3.93
CA GLY A 66 9.80 9.99 -5.00
C GLY A 66 9.59 9.36 -6.38
N VAL A 67 8.89 8.22 -6.49
CA VAL A 67 8.79 7.43 -7.74
C VAL A 67 7.36 7.15 -8.22
N GLY A 68 6.38 7.81 -7.60
CA GLY A 68 4.96 7.74 -7.98
C GLY A 68 3.98 7.68 -6.81
N GLY A 69 4.48 7.59 -5.58
CA GLY A 69 3.67 7.60 -4.37
C GLY A 69 3.59 6.25 -3.65
N PRO A 70 3.23 6.24 -2.36
CA PRO A 70 3.08 5.04 -1.57
C PRO A 70 1.85 4.21 -2.00
N LEU A 71 1.81 2.98 -1.53
CA LEU A 71 0.65 2.10 -1.68
C LEU A 71 -0.53 2.64 -0.87
N TYR A 72 -1.75 2.29 -1.28
CA TYR A 72 -2.93 2.46 -0.44
C TYR A 72 -2.98 1.29 0.57
N VAL A 73 -3.01 1.62 1.87
CA VAL A 73 -2.92 0.62 2.96
C VAL A 73 -4.17 0.59 3.86
N GLY A 74 -5.33 0.92 3.32
CA GLY A 74 -6.60 0.71 4.01
C GLY A 74 -7.04 1.85 4.92
N SER A 75 -6.14 2.49 5.69
CA SER A 75 -6.55 3.51 6.67
C SER A 75 -5.81 4.85 6.51
N GLY A 76 -6.42 5.93 7.00
CA GLY A 76 -5.80 7.25 7.04
C GLY A 76 -5.50 7.80 5.64
N CYS A 77 -6.37 7.51 4.67
CA CYS A 77 -6.14 7.84 3.27
C CYS A 77 -7.27 8.72 2.71
N PHE A 78 -6.90 9.84 2.10
CA PHE A 78 -7.84 10.69 1.38
C PHE A 78 -7.81 10.35 -0.10
N HIS A 79 -8.95 10.01 -0.70
CA HIS A 79 -9.11 9.72 -2.12
C HIS A 79 -9.91 10.80 -2.84
N GLN A 80 -9.51 11.11 -4.08
CA GLN A 80 -10.38 11.76 -5.04
C GLN A 80 -11.53 10.83 -5.45
N ARG A 81 -12.77 11.32 -5.38
CA ARG A 81 -13.97 10.51 -5.68
C ARG A 81 -13.94 9.93 -7.09
N GLU A 82 -13.57 10.75 -8.07
CA GLU A 82 -13.53 10.37 -9.48
C GLU A 82 -12.56 9.23 -9.79
N VAL A 83 -11.46 9.13 -9.04
CA VAL A 83 -10.49 8.05 -9.18
C VAL A 83 -11.11 6.72 -8.75
N LEU A 84 -11.81 6.72 -7.62
CA LEU A 84 -12.58 5.56 -7.18
C LEU A 84 -13.71 5.23 -8.16
N CYS A 85 -14.28 6.22 -8.85
CA CYS A 85 -15.24 6.00 -9.94
C CYS A 85 -14.60 5.42 -11.23
N GLY A 86 -13.31 5.11 -11.24
CA GLY A 86 -12.64 4.47 -12.37
C GLY A 86 -12.01 5.41 -13.38
N ARG A 87 -11.97 6.73 -13.10
CA ARG A 87 -11.36 7.72 -14.01
C ARG A 87 -9.89 7.37 -14.29
N LYS A 88 -9.51 7.40 -15.57
CA LYS A 88 -8.10 7.29 -15.98
C LYS A 88 -7.49 8.69 -16.08
N TYR A 89 -6.23 8.82 -15.71
CA TYR A 89 -5.51 10.08 -15.88
C TYR A 89 -5.04 10.20 -17.33
N LEU A 90 -5.37 11.32 -17.96
CA LEU A 90 -4.95 11.70 -19.31
C LEU A 90 -4.48 13.16 -19.23
N GLU A 91 -3.31 13.51 -19.77
CA GLU A 91 -2.83 14.90 -19.68
C GLU A 91 -3.78 15.92 -20.34
N THR A 92 -4.55 15.49 -21.35
CA THR A 92 -5.58 16.30 -22.03
C THR A 92 -6.86 16.49 -21.20
N SER A 93 -7.07 15.71 -20.14
CA SER A 93 -8.27 15.78 -19.29
C SER A 93 -8.32 17.01 -18.36
N LYS A 94 -7.25 17.84 -18.38
CA LYS A 94 -7.18 19.17 -17.76
C LYS A 94 -8.30 20.11 -18.24
N LEU A 95 -8.71 20.00 -19.51
CA LEU A 95 -9.78 20.82 -20.11
C LEU A 95 -11.19 20.40 -19.65
N THR A 96 -11.39 19.10 -19.40
CA THR A 96 -12.71 18.55 -19.05
C THR A 96 -13.13 18.88 -17.62
N TRP A 97 -12.18 19.00 -16.69
CA TRP A 97 -12.44 19.36 -15.29
C TRP A 97 -13.16 20.71 -15.15
N LYS A 98 -12.74 21.73 -15.91
CA LYS A 98 -13.41 23.06 -15.93
C LYS A 98 -14.82 23.01 -16.51
N MET A 99 -15.15 22.00 -17.32
CA MET A 99 -16.47 21.82 -17.93
C MET A 99 -17.42 21.03 -17.02
N GLN A 100 -16.89 20.10 -16.21
CA GLN A 100 -17.66 19.14 -15.42
C GLN A 100 -17.89 19.57 -13.96
N SER A 101 -17.19 20.62 -13.48
CA SER A 101 -17.49 21.30 -12.21
C SER A 101 -18.90 21.91 -12.17
N HIS A 102 -19.60 21.97 -13.30
CA HIS A 102 -21.06 22.00 -13.35
C HIS A 102 -21.64 20.62 -13.00
N LEU A 103 -21.36 20.14 -11.78
CA LEU A 103 -22.11 19.02 -11.20
C LEU A 103 -23.57 19.46 -11.13
N SER A 104 -24.42 18.72 -11.83
CA SER A 104 -25.87 18.87 -11.77
C SER A 104 -26.31 18.87 -10.31
N GLU A 105 -26.89 19.99 -9.85
CA GLU A 105 -27.54 20.07 -8.54
C GLU A 105 -28.46 18.86 -8.40
N VAL A 106 -28.19 18.03 -7.39
CA VAL A 106 -29.05 16.91 -7.05
C VAL A 106 -30.33 17.51 -6.46
N LYS A 107 -31.32 17.76 -7.32
CA LYS A 107 -32.63 18.31 -6.95
C LYS A 107 -33.54 17.19 -6.42
N GLY A 108 -34.13 17.43 -5.26
CA GLY A 108 -35.11 16.53 -4.63
C GLY A 108 -35.33 16.89 -3.17
N SER A 109 -36.47 16.46 -2.61
CA SER A 109 -36.69 16.55 -1.16
C SER A 109 -35.81 15.53 -0.41
N VAL A 110 -35.54 15.77 0.89
CA VAL A 110 -34.74 14.84 1.72
C VAL A 110 -35.29 13.42 1.68
N ASN A 111 -36.62 13.27 1.68
CA ASN A 111 -37.29 11.96 1.59
C ASN A 111 -37.04 11.28 0.25
N GLU A 112 -37.14 12.02 -0.86
CA GLU A 112 -36.85 11.47 -2.20
C GLU A 112 -35.38 11.04 -2.33
N LEU A 113 -34.45 11.82 -1.78
CA LEU A 113 -33.03 11.48 -1.77
C LEU A 113 -32.75 10.26 -0.90
N ALA A 114 -33.41 10.14 0.24
CA ALA A 114 -33.30 8.96 1.11
C ALA A 114 -33.83 7.70 0.42
N GLU A 115 -34.97 7.77 -0.27
CA GLU A 115 -35.50 6.63 -1.03
C GLU A 115 -34.60 6.24 -2.21
N ARG A 116 -34.03 7.23 -2.93
CA ARG A 116 -33.02 6.96 -3.96
C ARG A 116 -31.76 6.31 -3.35
N ALA A 117 -31.28 6.80 -2.21
CA ALA A 117 -30.13 6.24 -1.51
C ALA A 117 -30.30 4.75 -1.18
N LYS A 118 -31.52 4.33 -0.77
CA LYS A 118 -31.84 2.93 -0.49
C LYS A 118 -31.62 2.00 -1.69
N GLN A 119 -31.85 2.48 -2.91
CA GLN A 119 -31.65 1.67 -4.12
C GLN A 119 -30.17 1.33 -4.34
N PHE A 120 -29.27 2.27 -4.05
CA PHE A 120 -27.82 2.06 -4.12
C PHE A 120 -27.29 1.09 -3.06
N ALA A 121 -28.01 0.94 -1.93
CA ALA A 121 -27.67 0.00 -0.86
C ALA A 121 -28.30 -1.39 -1.06
N SER A 122 -28.97 -1.65 -2.19
CA SER A 122 -29.60 -2.94 -2.44
C SER A 122 -28.57 -4.02 -2.76
N CYS A 123 -28.83 -5.27 -2.33
CA CYS A 123 -27.92 -6.41 -2.56
C CYS A 123 -27.70 -6.74 -4.05
N ASN A 124 -28.60 -6.30 -4.93
CA ASN A 124 -28.53 -6.54 -6.36
C ASN A 124 -27.88 -5.37 -7.13
N TYR A 125 -27.55 -4.26 -6.44
CA TYR A 125 -27.06 -3.05 -7.11
C TYR A 125 -25.80 -3.31 -7.93
N GLU A 126 -24.90 -4.15 -7.41
CA GLU A 126 -23.62 -4.43 -8.04
C GLU A 126 -23.66 -5.59 -9.04
N LEU A 127 -24.79 -6.30 -9.14
CA LEU A 127 -24.94 -7.44 -10.03
C LEU A 127 -24.78 -7.01 -11.50
N ASN A 128 -23.86 -7.65 -12.23
CA ASN A 128 -23.53 -7.33 -13.63
C ASN A 128 -23.07 -5.89 -13.87
N THR A 129 -22.53 -5.24 -12.84
CA THR A 129 -21.95 -3.89 -12.94
C THR A 129 -20.41 -3.95 -12.90
N PRO A 130 -19.71 -2.86 -13.30
CA PRO A 130 -18.25 -2.81 -13.20
C PRO A 130 -17.73 -2.58 -11.76
N TRP A 131 -18.60 -2.49 -10.74
CA TRP A 131 -18.19 -2.37 -9.33
C TRP A 131 -17.34 -3.55 -8.90
N GLY A 132 -16.30 -3.29 -8.11
CA GLY A 132 -15.34 -4.28 -7.67
C GLY A 132 -14.29 -4.69 -8.69
N ASN A 133 -14.64 -4.64 -9.98
CA ASN A 133 -13.75 -5.08 -11.06
C ASN A 133 -12.98 -3.91 -11.67
N GLU A 134 -13.70 -2.84 -12.05
CA GLU A 134 -13.13 -1.63 -12.63
C GLU A 134 -13.38 -0.40 -11.76
N VAL A 135 -14.51 -0.35 -11.06
CA VAL A 135 -14.93 0.80 -10.25
C VAL A 135 -14.92 0.43 -8.78
N GLY A 136 -14.59 1.38 -7.92
CA GLY A 136 -14.51 1.19 -6.47
C GLY A 136 -13.26 0.45 -6.03
N LEU A 137 -13.35 -0.13 -4.83
CA LEU A 137 -12.33 -1.02 -4.27
C LEU A 137 -12.33 -2.35 -5.03
N LYS A 138 -11.16 -2.96 -5.20
CA LYS A 138 -11.00 -4.20 -5.97
C LYS A 138 -11.51 -5.42 -5.23
N TYR A 139 -12.22 -6.32 -5.90
CA TYR A 139 -12.70 -7.56 -5.27
C TYR A 139 -11.69 -8.70 -5.39
N GLY A 140 -11.85 -9.70 -4.53
CA GLY A 140 -11.17 -10.99 -4.65
C GLY A 140 -9.74 -11.05 -4.11
N CYS A 141 -9.33 -10.09 -3.27
CA CYS A 141 -8.02 -10.09 -2.62
C CYS A 141 -8.17 -9.69 -1.14
N PRO A 142 -7.54 -10.39 -0.17
CA PRO A 142 -7.54 -9.99 1.24
C PRO A 142 -6.80 -8.68 1.57
N VAL A 143 -5.99 -8.18 0.63
CA VAL A 143 -5.34 -6.86 0.66
C VAL A 143 -5.83 -6.05 -0.53
N GLU A 144 -7.15 -5.90 -0.61
CA GLU A 144 -7.81 -5.16 -1.68
C GLU A 144 -7.39 -3.70 -1.74
N ASP A 145 -6.96 -3.13 -0.62
CA ASP A 145 -6.39 -1.81 -0.52
C ASP A 145 -5.14 -1.68 -1.41
N VAL A 146 -4.17 -2.57 -1.25
CA VAL A 146 -2.94 -2.60 -2.04
C VAL A 146 -3.25 -2.82 -3.53
N LEU A 147 -4.13 -3.77 -3.84
CA LEU A 147 -4.56 -4.04 -5.22
C LEU A 147 -5.28 -2.83 -5.85
N THR A 148 -6.11 -2.14 -5.07
CA THR A 148 -6.81 -0.93 -5.52
C THR A 148 -5.82 0.21 -5.79
N GLY A 149 -4.85 0.42 -4.89
CA GLY A 149 -3.77 1.38 -5.07
C GLY A 149 -2.98 1.11 -6.35
N LEU A 150 -2.57 -0.14 -6.57
CA LEU A 150 -1.86 -0.56 -7.78
C LEU A 150 -2.69 -0.30 -9.04
N ALA A 151 -3.99 -0.65 -9.01
CA ALA A 151 -4.88 -0.44 -10.14
C ALA A 151 -5.11 1.05 -10.45
N ILE A 152 -5.19 1.89 -9.42
CA ILE A 152 -5.29 3.35 -9.56
C ILE A 152 -4.02 3.91 -10.21
N GLN A 153 -2.84 3.56 -9.70
CA GLN A 153 -1.59 4.08 -10.25
C GLN A 153 -1.32 3.57 -11.67
N CYS A 154 -1.70 2.33 -11.98
CA CYS A 154 -1.68 1.78 -13.35
C CYS A 154 -2.61 2.53 -14.33
N ARG A 155 -3.52 3.40 -13.86
CA ARG A 155 -4.34 4.28 -14.70
C ARG A 155 -3.70 5.66 -14.93
N GLY A 156 -2.43 5.82 -14.55
CA GLY A 156 -1.64 7.04 -14.73
C GLY A 156 -1.73 8.03 -13.57
N TRP A 157 -2.40 7.67 -12.47
CA TRP A 157 -2.43 8.50 -11.27
C TRP A 157 -1.20 8.26 -10.39
N LYS A 158 -0.88 9.24 -9.54
CA LYS A 158 0.12 9.16 -8.48
C LYS A 158 -0.56 9.22 -7.11
N SER A 159 0.18 8.86 -6.07
CA SER A 159 -0.21 9.12 -4.69
C SER A 159 0.83 9.98 -4.00
N ILE A 160 0.48 10.54 -2.85
CA ILE A 160 1.39 11.30 -2.00
C ILE A 160 1.44 10.66 -0.62
N TYR A 161 2.63 10.60 -0.06
CA TYR A 161 2.85 10.25 1.34
C TYR A 161 3.01 11.51 2.21
N LEU A 162 2.18 11.65 3.26
CA LEU A 162 2.32 12.73 4.23
C LEU A 162 2.57 12.19 5.63
N ASN A 163 3.75 12.48 6.18
CA ASN A 163 4.15 12.16 7.57
C ASN A 163 4.42 13.45 8.36
N PRO A 164 3.37 14.18 8.80
CA PRO A 164 3.54 15.38 9.61
C PRO A 164 4.09 15.07 11.01
N ASN A 165 4.78 16.04 11.62
CA ASN A 165 5.34 15.93 12.98
C ASN A 165 4.32 15.43 14.02
N ARG A 166 3.09 15.96 13.96
CA ARG A 166 1.95 15.41 14.70
C ARG A 166 1.20 14.45 13.81
N SER A 167 1.20 13.18 14.19
CA SER A 167 0.55 12.10 13.43
C SER A 167 -0.89 12.44 13.10
N GLY A 168 -1.26 12.32 11.81
CA GLY A 168 -2.60 12.61 11.32
C GLY A 168 -3.67 11.72 11.95
N PHE A 169 -3.36 10.44 12.02
CA PHE A 169 -4.23 9.39 12.54
C PHE A 169 -3.45 8.52 13.53
N LEU A 170 -4.16 8.05 14.56
CA LEU A 170 -3.67 7.09 15.54
C LEU A 170 -4.67 5.95 15.65
N GLY A 171 -4.18 4.73 15.91
CA GLY A 171 -5.06 3.61 16.21
C GLY A 171 -4.47 2.59 17.16
N LEU A 172 -5.07 1.41 17.17
CA LEU A 172 -4.74 0.33 18.09
C LEU A 172 -4.16 -0.86 17.36
N ALA A 173 -2.90 -1.20 17.66
CA ALA A 173 -2.26 -2.41 17.18
C ALA A 173 -2.81 -3.66 17.89
N ALA A 174 -2.66 -4.82 17.25
CA ALA A 174 -2.91 -6.11 17.87
C ALA A 174 -2.07 -6.30 19.15
N THR A 175 -2.72 -6.65 20.26
CA THR A 175 -2.05 -6.79 21.56
C THR A 175 -1.57 -8.20 21.86
N THR A 176 -1.95 -9.19 21.05
CA THR A 176 -1.55 -10.59 21.22
C THR A 176 -0.77 -11.10 20.02
N LEU A 177 0.11 -12.07 20.28
CA LEU A 177 0.83 -12.77 19.20
C LEU A 177 -0.14 -13.48 18.24
N ALA A 178 -1.21 -14.08 18.76
CA ALA A 178 -2.17 -14.81 17.93
C ALA A 178 -2.85 -13.88 16.91
N ASP A 179 -3.32 -12.72 17.35
CA ASP A 179 -3.95 -11.73 16.48
C ASP A 179 -2.96 -11.17 15.45
N THR A 180 -1.72 -10.90 15.89
CA THR A 180 -0.64 -10.43 15.01
C THR A 180 -0.34 -11.46 13.91
N LEU A 181 -0.27 -12.75 14.25
CA LEU A 181 -0.02 -13.82 13.28
C LEU A 181 -1.17 -13.97 12.28
N VAL A 182 -2.42 -13.84 12.72
CA VAL A 182 -3.59 -13.86 11.82
C VAL A 182 -3.55 -12.68 10.86
N GLN A 183 -3.19 -11.49 11.35
CA GLN A 183 -3.02 -10.29 10.52
C GLN A 183 -1.92 -10.48 9.48
N HIS A 184 -0.72 -10.89 9.90
CA HIS A 184 0.42 -11.10 8.99
C HIS A 184 0.16 -12.21 7.97
N LYS A 185 -0.55 -13.27 8.37
CA LYS A 185 -0.97 -14.33 7.45
C LYS A 185 -1.86 -13.76 6.34
N ARG A 186 -2.88 -12.98 6.70
CA ARG A 186 -3.80 -12.37 5.74
C ARG A 186 -3.07 -11.45 4.76
N TRP A 187 -2.15 -10.62 5.27
CA TRP A 187 -1.31 -9.75 4.44
C TRP A 187 -0.46 -10.58 3.48
N SER A 188 0.28 -11.57 4.00
CA SER A 188 1.14 -12.44 3.19
C SER A 188 0.38 -13.20 2.12
N GLU A 189 -0.82 -13.73 2.44
CA GLU A 189 -1.67 -14.42 1.47
C GLU A 189 -2.19 -13.48 0.39
N GLY A 190 -2.65 -12.28 0.77
CA GLY A 190 -3.13 -11.28 -0.17
C GLY A 190 -2.03 -10.76 -1.09
N ASP A 191 -0.88 -10.41 -0.53
CA ASP A 191 0.29 -9.94 -1.27
C ASP A 191 0.80 -10.99 -2.28
N LEU A 192 0.81 -12.26 -1.88
CA LEU A 192 1.16 -13.36 -2.76
C LEU A 192 0.11 -13.55 -3.87
N GLN A 193 -1.19 -13.40 -3.56
CA GLN A 193 -2.25 -13.43 -4.58
C GLN A 193 -2.07 -12.31 -5.61
N ILE A 194 -1.69 -11.09 -5.18
CA ILE A 194 -1.36 -10.00 -6.11
C ILE A 194 -0.16 -10.39 -6.97
N MET A 195 0.91 -10.96 -6.38
CA MET A 195 2.09 -11.37 -7.13
C MET A 195 1.76 -12.39 -8.24
N ILE A 196 0.81 -13.30 -7.98
CA ILE A 196 0.42 -14.37 -8.92
C ILE A 196 -0.57 -13.85 -9.97
N ASN A 197 -1.64 -13.17 -9.55
CA ASN A 197 -2.76 -12.80 -10.42
C ASN A 197 -2.54 -11.45 -11.12
N ASN A 198 -1.90 -10.50 -10.43
CA ASN A 198 -1.75 -9.12 -10.84
C ASN A 198 -0.30 -8.63 -10.66
N ASN A 199 0.66 -9.49 -11.03
CA ASN A 199 2.09 -9.26 -10.85
C ASN A 199 2.48 -7.81 -11.19
N PRO A 200 3.02 -7.01 -10.25
CA PRO A 200 3.31 -5.60 -10.49
C PRO A 200 4.20 -5.32 -11.70
N LEU A 201 5.17 -6.19 -11.99
CA LEU A 201 6.08 -6.06 -13.14
C LEU A 201 5.36 -6.25 -14.48
N TRP A 202 4.36 -7.13 -14.52
CA TRP A 202 3.58 -7.39 -15.74
C TRP A 202 2.40 -6.44 -15.86
N TYR A 203 1.62 -6.31 -14.79
CA TYR A 203 0.42 -5.51 -14.72
C TYR A 203 0.70 -4.01 -14.88
N GLY A 204 1.79 -3.54 -14.27
CA GLY A 204 2.27 -2.15 -14.32
C GLY A 204 3.20 -1.83 -15.49
N ARG A 205 3.53 -2.82 -16.34
CA ARG A 205 4.45 -2.64 -17.47
C ARG A 205 3.97 -1.53 -18.39
N ASN A 206 4.86 -0.56 -18.66
CA ASN A 206 4.59 0.64 -19.46
C ASN A 206 3.46 1.55 -18.92
N LYS A 207 2.99 1.34 -17.68
CA LYS A 207 1.95 2.16 -17.04
C LYS A 207 2.49 2.94 -15.84
N ILE A 208 3.38 2.33 -15.08
CA ILE A 208 4.07 2.92 -13.92
C ILE A 208 5.59 2.75 -14.05
N SER A 209 6.36 3.55 -13.32
CA SER A 209 7.83 3.49 -13.34
C SER A 209 8.35 2.13 -12.87
N LEU A 210 9.51 1.69 -13.38
CA LEU A 210 10.11 0.42 -12.94
C LEU A 210 10.42 0.44 -11.43
N ALA A 211 10.85 1.59 -10.91
CA ALA A 211 11.10 1.77 -9.48
C ALA A 211 9.83 1.53 -8.65
N LEU A 212 8.69 2.07 -9.08
CA LEU A 212 7.41 1.83 -8.41
C LEU A 212 6.96 0.37 -8.53
N GLN A 213 7.13 -0.26 -9.70
CA GLN A 213 6.84 -1.69 -9.86
C GLN A 213 7.65 -2.55 -8.88
N LEU A 214 8.95 -2.29 -8.75
CA LEU A 214 9.82 -2.96 -7.78
C LEU A 214 9.41 -2.66 -6.34
N GLY A 215 8.96 -1.43 -6.07
CA GLY A 215 8.37 -1.02 -4.79
C GLY A 215 7.18 -1.90 -4.38
N TYR A 216 6.24 -2.13 -5.29
CA TYR A 216 5.13 -3.08 -5.05
C TYR A 216 5.65 -4.51 -4.88
N CYS A 217 6.60 -4.95 -5.71
CA CYS A 217 7.17 -6.30 -5.61
C CYS A 217 7.83 -6.57 -4.25
N ASN A 218 8.39 -5.56 -3.57
CA ASN A 218 8.95 -5.71 -2.23
C ASN A 218 7.93 -6.32 -1.26
N TYR A 219 6.70 -5.79 -1.28
CA TYR A 219 5.60 -6.29 -0.44
C TYR A 219 5.02 -7.61 -0.99
N CYS A 220 4.75 -7.67 -2.31
CA CYS A 220 4.17 -8.85 -2.93
C CYS A 220 5.05 -10.12 -2.82
N CYS A 221 6.36 -9.96 -2.67
CA CYS A 221 7.32 -11.06 -2.48
C CYS A 221 7.55 -11.45 -1.01
N TRP A 222 6.87 -10.82 -0.04
CA TRP A 222 7.11 -11.06 1.38
C TRP A 222 6.95 -12.54 1.76
N ALA A 223 5.89 -13.19 1.30
CA ALA A 223 5.65 -14.61 1.54
C ALA A 223 6.76 -15.50 0.92
N LEU A 224 7.24 -15.17 -0.27
CA LEU A 224 8.29 -15.93 -0.96
C LEU A 224 9.64 -15.84 -0.23
N ASN A 225 9.90 -14.72 0.44
CA ASN A 225 11.11 -14.54 1.25
C ASN A 225 11.20 -15.53 2.43
N SER A 226 10.07 -16.10 2.88
CA SER A 226 10.07 -17.14 3.91
C SER A 226 10.86 -18.39 3.50
N MET A 227 10.86 -18.75 2.21
CA MET A 227 11.60 -19.91 1.69
C MET A 227 13.12 -19.68 1.71
N ALA A 228 13.55 -18.47 1.36
CA ALA A 228 14.96 -18.08 1.45
C ALA A 228 15.41 -18.07 2.91
N THR A 229 14.58 -17.53 3.81
CA THR A 229 14.83 -17.49 5.25
C THR A 229 14.95 -18.90 5.84
N LEU A 230 14.01 -19.79 5.51
CA LEU A 230 14.04 -21.18 5.96
C LEU A 230 15.32 -21.88 5.49
N SER A 231 15.70 -21.68 4.23
CA SER A 231 16.93 -22.23 3.68
C SER A 231 18.16 -21.71 4.42
N TYR A 232 18.20 -20.40 4.68
CA TYR A 232 19.29 -19.75 5.40
C TYR A 232 19.43 -20.25 6.84
N CYS A 233 18.33 -20.51 7.54
CA CYS A 233 18.36 -20.99 8.93
C CYS A 233 18.63 -22.50 9.05
N THR A 234 18.20 -23.30 8.08
CA THR A 234 18.30 -24.78 8.16
C THR A 234 19.59 -25.34 7.58
N LEU A 235 20.09 -24.78 6.48
CA LEU A 235 21.28 -25.30 5.79
C LEU A 235 22.54 -25.29 6.68
N PRO A 236 22.88 -24.21 7.41
CA PRO A 236 24.07 -24.21 8.27
C PRO A 236 24.02 -25.31 9.33
N SER A 237 22.86 -25.48 9.97
CA SER A 237 22.64 -26.50 11.00
C SER A 237 22.82 -27.92 10.46
N LEU A 238 22.26 -28.21 9.27
CA LEU A 238 22.40 -29.51 8.62
C LEU A 238 23.84 -29.80 8.18
N TYR A 239 24.55 -28.81 7.66
CA TYR A 239 25.95 -28.94 7.26
C TYR A 239 26.85 -29.17 8.46
N MET A 240 26.59 -28.46 9.57
CA MET A 240 27.30 -28.64 10.84
C MET A 240 27.12 -30.07 11.37
N LEU A 241 25.90 -30.59 11.38
CA LEU A 241 25.63 -31.97 11.82
C LEU A 241 26.31 -33.02 10.94
N LYS A 242 26.43 -32.76 9.64
CA LYS A 242 27.09 -33.68 8.69
C LYS A 242 28.61 -33.52 8.63
N GLY A 243 29.17 -32.53 9.31
CA GLY A 243 30.60 -32.20 9.22
C GLY A 243 31.04 -31.75 7.82
N ILE A 244 30.10 -31.27 7.00
CA ILE A 244 30.40 -30.78 5.64
C ILE A 244 30.68 -29.28 5.73
N PRO A 245 31.84 -28.79 5.25
CA PRO A 245 32.12 -27.36 5.26
C PRO A 245 31.18 -26.63 4.29
N LEU A 246 30.44 -25.64 4.81
CA LEU A 246 29.52 -24.81 4.01
C LEU A 246 30.29 -23.80 3.13
N PHE A 247 31.41 -23.28 3.64
CA PHE A 247 32.24 -22.32 2.95
C PHE A 247 33.55 -22.97 2.48
N PRO A 248 34.12 -22.49 1.37
CA PRO A 248 35.40 -22.99 0.89
C PRO A 248 36.52 -22.59 1.87
N LYS A 249 37.64 -23.32 1.83
CA LYS A 249 38.79 -23.04 2.70
C LYS A 249 39.28 -21.60 2.50
N VAL A 250 39.81 -21.00 3.58
CA VAL A 250 40.33 -19.62 3.61
C VAL A 250 41.38 -19.34 2.54
N THR A 251 42.12 -20.36 2.12
CA THR A 251 43.16 -20.28 1.08
C THR A 251 42.62 -20.27 -0.34
N SER A 252 41.31 -20.45 -0.54
CA SER A 252 40.69 -20.44 -1.86
C SER A 252 40.36 -19.03 -2.33
N TYR A 253 40.49 -18.78 -3.63
CA TYR A 253 40.11 -17.50 -4.24
C TYR A 253 38.63 -17.16 -4.00
N SER A 254 37.76 -18.19 -3.96
CA SER A 254 36.34 -18.05 -3.66
C SER A 254 36.04 -17.48 -2.27
N PHE A 255 36.89 -17.77 -1.27
CA PHE A 255 36.72 -17.22 0.08
C PHE A 255 37.00 -15.71 0.14
N ILE A 256 37.95 -15.23 -0.67
CA ILE A 256 38.30 -13.80 -0.74
C ILE A 256 37.16 -13.01 -1.40
N SER A 257 36.52 -13.56 -2.43
CA SER A 257 35.35 -12.94 -3.06
C SER A 257 34.20 -12.77 -2.07
N ILE A 258 33.85 -13.85 -1.35
CA ILE A 258 32.76 -13.85 -0.36
C ILE A 258 33.02 -12.83 0.76
N ASN A 259 34.26 -12.71 1.24
CA ASN A 259 34.59 -11.74 2.28
C ASN A 259 34.53 -10.28 1.80
N LYS A 260 34.94 -10.00 0.55
CA LYS A 260 34.79 -8.67 -0.02
C LYS A 260 33.32 -8.27 -0.12
N ASP A 261 32.47 -9.19 -0.56
CA ASP A 261 31.02 -8.95 -0.66
C ASP A 261 30.39 -8.73 0.72
N PHE A 262 30.78 -9.52 1.73
CA PHE A 262 30.31 -9.36 3.10
C PHE A 262 30.77 -8.03 3.73
N PHE A 263 32.03 -7.65 3.54
CA PHE A 263 32.58 -6.40 4.06
C PHE A 263 31.93 -5.17 3.42
N ASN A 264 31.69 -5.21 2.11
CA ASN A 264 30.99 -4.14 1.40
C ASN A 264 29.52 -4.02 1.82
N MET A 265 28.87 -5.12 2.21
CA MET A 265 27.47 -5.13 2.65
C MET A 265 27.29 -4.66 4.10
N CYS A 266 28.30 -4.80 4.96
CA CYS A 266 28.24 -4.38 6.37
C CYS A 266 28.75 -2.94 6.62
N VAL A 267 29.48 -2.34 5.68
CA VAL A 267 30.19 -1.06 5.85
C VAL A 267 29.69 0.03 4.89
N GLY A 268 28.81 -0.31 3.93
CA GLY A 268 28.11 0.65 3.05
C GLY A 268 26.78 1.08 3.62
#